data_AF-A0A438G1L1-F1
#
_entry.id   AF-A0A438G1L1-F1
#
_cell.length_a   1.000
_cell.length_b   1.000
_cell.length_c   1.000
_cell.angle_alpha   90.00
_cell.angle_beta   90.00
_cell.angle_gamma   90.00
#
_symmetry.space_group_name_H-M   'P 1'
#
loop_
_entity.id
_entity.type
_entity.pdbx_description
1 polymer ?
#
loop_
_entity_poly.entity_id
_entity_poly.type
_entity_poly.pdbx_seq_one_letter_code
_entity_poly.pdbx_strand_id
1 'polypeptide(L)'
;MEIWVLLFMVFFASKTLSQDTTDWVRIDCGSEISYPSEEIWWQTDDEFIKTGKNKLVSRRSYSSLELLNTLRVFTQQNKNCYTLPTPTPARYFIRAVFYYGNYDGLSKPPTFDLEFDGNKWATVETSLTDPSYYELVYANKGENISVCLARTYRDQFPFISSLELWPLPDNMYAGMSRDSAWLQSYRYNYGASDTDWIIGYPTDEYNRIWKPMIPTGLIPVVADFYSLYYTTVEYPPTSAIIQAVRAPNPTDTISLQFTFSKTNTLNHVVVYFTEVAFNINETRSFDFYVNNKFMVTIRPEYENCTDAWANAPTVGAMEVELRPPIYSVLPPVISAIEVYTASDPLVTIGTSQDDLDGLAVLISTFEQLEGWSGDPCLPSDTIWQWLNCIGNDPPRVTSLNLSGYGLDGSLPDFSQIQALETIDLGNNSLEGSIPDFLGKLPSLKLLNLSYNNFSGEVPQSITKNKKIKYQINGNPSLHHHKGKNLGLIIGLTIGIPVGLILVFALVYFLTRKKPMSGHGQVTIGLGMSQGNGTAQGKPQEENISVSASTEGLIKPSQTNQNVMAMPTGENVSWAGNAGNGHINPMPAGEHIPVSTGPGSINHPSEVPAGIDRAELDELIRLQHGNMGPHGRA
;
A
#
# COMPACT_ATOMS: atom_id res chain seq x y z
N MET A 1 11.52 50.87 3.84
CA MET A 1 11.67 49.45 3.51
C MET A 1 11.75 48.64 4.82
N GLU A 2 10.77 48.80 5.74
CA GLU A 2 10.76 48.05 7.02
C GLU A 2 9.34 47.84 7.59
N ILE A 3 8.27 48.17 6.86
CA ILE A 3 6.88 47.99 7.34
C ILE A 3 6.14 46.86 6.62
N TRP A 4 6.66 46.40 5.47
CA TRP A 4 6.05 45.30 4.70
C TRP A 4 6.50 43.89 5.14
N VAL A 5 7.60 43.78 5.90
CA VAL A 5 8.12 42.47 6.37
C VAL A 5 7.38 42.00 7.63
N LEU A 6 6.83 42.92 8.43
CA LEU A 6 6.07 42.58 9.65
C LEU A 6 4.63 42.14 9.35
N LEU A 7 4.03 42.57 8.23
CA LEU A 7 2.70 42.11 7.80
C LEU A 7 2.71 40.70 7.20
N PHE A 8 3.84 40.23 6.67
CA PHE A 8 3.99 38.86 6.17
C PHE A 8 4.22 37.85 7.31
N MET A 9 4.81 38.27 8.44
CA MET A 9 5.01 37.41 9.61
C MET A 9 3.75 37.28 10.49
N VAL A 10 2.75 38.15 10.33
CA VAL A 10 1.47 38.07 11.07
C VAL A 10 0.45 37.17 10.36
N PHE A 11 0.59 36.91 9.05
CA PHE A 11 -0.22 35.91 8.35
C PHE A 11 0.25 34.46 8.52
N PHE A 12 1.44 34.24 9.10
CA PHE A 12 1.96 32.91 9.43
C PHE A 12 2.03 32.62 10.95
N ALA A 13 1.54 33.54 11.79
CA ALA A 13 1.60 33.42 13.26
C ALA A 13 0.23 33.41 13.95
N SER A 14 -0.82 33.02 13.24
CA SER A 14 -2.15 32.70 13.80
C SER A 14 -2.63 31.29 13.45
N LYS A 15 -1.71 30.36 13.22
CA LYS A 15 -1.85 28.99 13.75
C LYS A 15 -1.11 28.94 15.08
N THR A 16 -1.62 29.65 16.09
CA THR A 16 -1.40 29.17 17.45
C THR A 16 -2.04 27.80 17.48
N LEU A 17 -1.18 26.78 17.43
CA LEU A 17 -1.49 25.40 17.68
C LEU A 17 -2.23 25.34 19.03
N SER A 18 -3.55 25.41 19.00
CA SER A 18 -4.35 24.69 19.96
C SER A 18 -4.04 23.24 19.65
N GLN A 19 -3.09 22.69 20.39
CA GLN A 19 -2.80 21.27 20.38
C GLN A 19 -3.97 20.61 21.12
N ASP A 20 -5.11 20.53 20.44
CA ASP A 20 -6.18 19.63 20.84
C ASP A 20 -5.75 18.26 20.35
N THR A 21 -5.61 17.30 21.24
CA THR A 21 -4.99 16.00 20.97
C THR A 21 -5.94 15.03 20.23
N THR A 22 -6.78 15.56 19.32
CA THR A 22 -7.99 14.91 18.77
C THR A 22 -8.28 15.27 17.31
N ASP A 23 -7.25 15.40 16.46
CA ASP A 23 -7.43 15.76 15.04
C ASP A 23 -7.98 14.59 14.20
N TRP A 24 -9.30 14.35 14.33
CA TRP A 24 -10.08 13.47 13.46
C TRP A 24 -10.09 14.02 12.02
N VAL A 25 -9.69 13.19 11.06
CA VAL A 25 -9.76 13.49 9.63
C VAL A 25 -11.12 13.03 9.07
N ARG A 26 -11.86 13.96 8.46
CA ARG A 26 -13.20 13.75 7.88
C ARG A 26 -13.26 14.31 6.48
N ILE A 27 -13.35 13.44 5.49
CA ILE A 27 -13.21 13.84 4.10
C ILE A 27 -14.51 13.53 3.37
N ASP A 28 -15.13 14.58 2.80
CA ASP A 28 -16.19 14.44 1.79
C ASP A 28 -15.50 14.41 0.42
N CYS A 29 -15.45 13.22 -0.17
CA CYS A 29 -14.66 12.98 -1.36
C CYS A 29 -15.39 13.52 -2.59
N GLY A 30 -14.79 14.50 -3.26
CA GLY A 30 -15.37 15.14 -4.42
C GLY A 30 -16.19 16.39 -4.12
N SER A 31 -16.31 16.80 -2.84
CA SER A 31 -16.87 18.10 -2.49
C SER A 31 -15.91 19.23 -2.88
N GLU A 32 -16.47 20.33 -3.39
CA GLU A 32 -15.70 21.55 -3.71
C GLU A 32 -15.57 22.49 -2.50
N ILE A 33 -16.33 22.24 -1.42
CA ILE A 33 -16.37 23.08 -0.23
C ILE A 33 -16.34 22.24 1.04
N SER A 34 -15.64 22.76 2.04
CA SER A 34 -15.75 22.27 3.42
C SER A 34 -16.99 22.84 4.08
N TYR A 35 -17.65 22.08 4.94
CA TYR A 35 -18.89 22.49 5.58
C TYR A 35 -19.07 21.84 6.96
N PRO A 36 -19.80 22.50 7.87
CA PRO A 36 -20.30 21.87 9.08
C PRO A 36 -21.54 21.03 8.75
N SER A 37 -21.62 19.82 9.30
CA SER A 37 -22.81 18.98 9.34
C SER A 37 -23.06 18.62 10.80
N GLU A 38 -24.08 19.23 11.41
CA GLU A 38 -24.33 19.14 12.86
C GLU A 38 -23.10 19.59 13.69
N GLU A 39 -22.56 18.69 14.52
CA GLU A 39 -21.35 18.90 15.33
C GLU A 39 -20.06 18.42 14.62
N ILE A 40 -20.16 17.97 13.37
CA ILE A 40 -19.05 17.43 12.57
C ILE A 40 -18.60 18.45 11.52
N TRP A 41 -17.29 18.63 11.34
CA TRP A 41 -16.73 19.43 10.26
C TRP A 41 -16.19 18.52 9.14
N TRP A 42 -16.79 18.59 7.96
CA TRP A 42 -16.35 17.88 6.75
C TRP A 42 -15.43 18.76 5.91
N GLN A 43 -14.31 18.20 5.45
CA GLN A 43 -13.36 18.88 4.58
C GLN A 43 -13.31 18.25 3.19
N THR A 44 -12.82 19.00 2.20
CA THR A 44 -12.59 18.49 0.84
C THR A 44 -11.41 17.51 0.81
N ASP A 45 -11.31 16.71 -0.25
CA ASP A 45 -10.22 15.75 -0.42
C ASP A 45 -8.95 16.28 -1.11
N ASP A 46 -8.92 17.55 -1.51
CA ASP A 46 -7.86 18.11 -2.35
C ASP A 46 -6.46 18.10 -1.70
N GLU A 47 -6.39 18.08 -0.36
CA GLU A 47 -5.12 17.96 0.37
C GLU A 47 -4.62 16.52 0.47
N PHE A 48 -5.50 15.53 0.31
CA PHE A 48 -5.21 14.11 0.57
C PHE A 48 -4.99 13.29 -0.70
N ILE A 49 -5.52 13.76 -1.85
CA ILE A 49 -5.35 13.12 -3.15
C ILE A 49 -5.33 14.16 -4.28
N LYS A 50 -4.57 13.88 -5.35
CA LYS A 50 -4.42 14.78 -6.50
C LYS A 50 -5.11 14.31 -7.78
N THR A 51 -5.56 13.05 -7.80
CA THR A 51 -6.13 12.41 -9.00
C THR A 51 -7.64 12.29 -8.88
N GLY A 52 -8.28 11.82 -9.94
CA GLY A 52 -9.73 11.60 -9.98
C GLY A 52 -10.53 12.83 -10.38
N LYS A 53 -11.84 12.65 -10.47
CA LYS A 53 -12.80 13.68 -10.88
C LYS A 53 -13.95 13.72 -9.90
N ASN A 54 -14.34 14.92 -9.51
CA ASN A 54 -15.49 15.15 -8.65
C ASN A 54 -16.79 14.91 -9.45
N LYS A 55 -17.76 14.29 -8.81
CA LYS A 55 -19.09 14.00 -9.38
C LYS A 55 -20.17 14.28 -8.36
N LEU A 56 -21.27 14.82 -8.86
CA LEU A 56 -22.50 14.96 -8.09
C LEU A 56 -23.32 13.69 -8.21
N VAL A 57 -23.91 13.30 -7.09
CA VAL A 57 -24.81 12.17 -6.98
C VAL A 57 -26.25 12.67 -6.85
N SER A 58 -27.21 11.93 -7.41
CA SER A 58 -28.62 12.34 -7.35
C SER A 58 -29.14 12.30 -5.92
N ARG A 59 -29.65 13.44 -5.42
CA ARG A 59 -30.21 13.64 -4.08
C ARG A 59 -31.58 12.96 -3.86
N ARG A 60 -31.81 11.76 -4.39
CA ARG A 60 -33.16 11.15 -4.38
C ARG A 60 -33.44 10.27 -3.17
N SER A 61 -32.44 9.54 -2.70
CA SER A 61 -32.61 8.60 -1.59
C SER A 61 -32.01 9.14 -0.30
N TYR A 62 -30.92 9.92 -0.36
CA TYR A 62 -30.15 10.30 0.83
C TYR A 62 -29.87 11.80 0.87
N SER A 63 -30.86 12.62 0.49
CA SER A 63 -30.70 14.06 0.24
C SER A 63 -30.18 14.88 1.42
N SER A 64 -30.37 14.40 2.64
CA SER A 64 -29.96 15.02 3.90
C SER A 64 -28.58 14.58 4.37
N LEU A 65 -28.00 13.53 3.78
CA LEU A 65 -26.61 13.14 4.03
C LEU A 65 -25.74 13.85 3.00
N GLU A 66 -25.23 15.03 3.38
CA GLU A 66 -24.44 15.87 2.49
C GLU A 66 -23.21 15.13 1.94
N LEU A 67 -22.56 14.28 2.75
CA LEU A 67 -21.40 13.46 2.38
C LEU A 67 -21.68 12.43 1.27
N LEU A 68 -22.95 12.12 0.99
CA LEU A 68 -23.34 11.19 -0.09
C LEU A 68 -23.78 11.93 -1.36
N ASN A 69 -23.80 13.26 -1.35
CA ASN A 69 -24.17 14.06 -2.51
C ASN A 69 -23.02 14.21 -3.51
N THR A 70 -21.80 13.89 -3.10
CA THR A 70 -20.63 13.90 -3.97
C THR A 70 -19.85 12.58 -3.90
N LEU A 71 -19.04 12.35 -4.93
CA LEU A 71 -18.03 11.31 -4.94
C LEU A 71 -16.85 11.75 -5.80
N ARG A 72 -15.68 11.21 -5.51
CA ARG A 72 -14.51 11.26 -6.41
C ARG A 72 -14.37 9.94 -7.15
N VAL A 73 -14.30 9.99 -8.48
CA VAL A 73 -14.11 8.82 -9.36
C VAL A 73 -12.74 8.82 -10.02
N PHE A 74 -12.12 7.65 -10.13
CA PHE A 74 -10.79 7.46 -10.71
C PHE A 74 -10.87 6.68 -12.04
N THR A 75 -10.77 7.40 -13.16
CA THR A 75 -10.90 6.80 -14.50
C THR A 75 -9.58 6.62 -15.25
N GLN A 76 -8.47 7.16 -14.74
CA GLN A 76 -7.19 7.22 -15.44
C GLN A 76 -6.21 6.16 -14.94
N GLN A 77 -5.92 6.17 -13.63
CA GLN A 77 -4.95 5.29 -13.00
C GLN A 77 -5.64 4.02 -12.47
N ASN A 78 -4.92 2.90 -12.47
CA ASN A 78 -5.41 1.65 -11.88
C ASN A 78 -5.35 1.66 -10.35
N LYS A 79 -4.56 2.52 -9.73
CA LYS A 79 -4.42 2.61 -8.27
C LYS A 79 -4.33 4.07 -7.87
N ASN A 80 -5.12 4.46 -6.88
CA ASN A 80 -5.24 5.85 -6.45
C ASN A 80 -5.26 5.86 -4.92
N CYS A 81 -4.33 6.57 -4.30
CA CYS A 81 -4.12 6.48 -2.86
C CYS A 81 -4.28 7.84 -2.17
N TYR A 82 -5.14 7.86 -1.17
CA TYR A 82 -5.21 8.92 -0.18
C TYR A 82 -4.04 8.78 0.79
N THR A 83 -3.44 9.90 1.17
CA THR A 83 -2.41 9.94 2.22
C THR A 83 -2.98 10.65 3.44
N LEU A 84 -3.27 9.90 4.50
CA LEU A 84 -3.89 10.42 5.71
C LEU A 84 -2.84 10.64 6.80
N PRO A 85 -2.72 11.83 7.40
CA PRO A 85 -1.74 12.08 8.44
C PRO A 85 -2.11 11.39 9.76
N THR A 86 -1.10 10.83 10.43
CA THR A 86 -1.23 10.22 11.76
C THR A 86 -0.18 10.84 12.70
N PRO A 87 -0.53 11.91 13.44
CA PRO A 87 0.43 12.65 14.26
C PRO A 87 0.92 11.85 15.48
N THR A 88 0.23 10.76 15.83
CA THR A 88 0.61 9.89 16.95
C THR A 88 0.64 8.42 16.52
N PRO A 89 1.56 7.60 17.08
CA PRO A 89 1.58 6.15 16.88
C PRO A 89 0.48 5.45 17.70
N ALA A 90 -0.77 5.76 17.37
CA ALA A 90 -1.96 5.23 18.02
C ALA A 90 -2.62 4.12 17.19
N ARG A 91 -3.67 3.52 17.76
CA ARG A 91 -4.67 2.82 16.98
C ARG A 91 -5.55 3.84 16.27
N TYR A 92 -5.92 3.53 15.05
CA TYR A 92 -6.84 4.33 14.29
C TYR A 92 -8.01 3.48 13.83
N PHE A 93 -9.20 4.04 13.97
CA PHE A 93 -10.39 3.58 13.28
C PHE A 93 -10.46 4.27 11.91
N ILE A 94 -10.68 3.51 10.85
CA ILE A 94 -10.80 4.02 9.49
C ILE A 94 -12.15 3.58 8.93
N ARG A 95 -12.89 4.51 8.32
CA ARG A 95 -14.10 4.19 7.55
C ARG A 95 -14.00 4.75 6.14
N ALA A 96 -14.26 3.89 5.15
CA ALA A 96 -14.45 4.30 3.76
C ALA A 96 -15.92 4.04 3.36
N VAL A 97 -16.58 5.04 2.76
CA VAL A 97 -17.98 4.96 2.35
C VAL A 97 -18.10 5.13 0.83
N PHE A 98 -18.98 4.35 0.23
CA PHE A 98 -19.18 4.26 -1.21
C PHE A 98 -20.67 4.32 -1.53
N TYR A 99 -21.10 5.40 -2.17
CA TYR A 99 -22.44 5.50 -2.75
C TYR A 99 -22.38 5.82 -4.24
N TYR A 100 -22.70 4.82 -5.07
CA TYR A 100 -22.66 4.96 -6.53
C TYR A 100 -23.72 5.95 -7.02
N GLY A 101 -24.94 5.84 -6.50
CA GLY A 101 -26.10 6.70 -6.82
C GLY A 101 -26.31 6.98 -8.31
N ASN A 102 -25.87 6.05 -9.16
CA ASN A 102 -25.90 6.13 -10.63
C ASN A 102 -25.32 7.45 -11.18
N TYR A 103 -24.21 7.95 -10.62
CA TYR A 103 -23.63 9.25 -10.98
C TYR A 103 -23.26 9.40 -12.47
N ASP A 104 -23.01 8.28 -13.17
CA ASP A 104 -22.65 8.23 -14.59
C ASP A 104 -23.83 7.86 -15.51
N GLY A 105 -25.00 7.55 -14.94
CA GLY A 105 -26.19 7.15 -15.68
C GLY A 105 -26.13 5.76 -16.32
N LEU A 106 -25.12 4.93 -16.01
CA LEU A 106 -24.92 3.62 -16.64
C LEU A 106 -25.70 2.49 -15.97
N SER A 107 -26.14 2.68 -14.73
CA SER A 107 -26.78 1.65 -13.90
C SER A 107 -25.94 0.37 -13.82
N LYS A 108 -24.61 0.55 -13.69
CA LYS A 108 -23.62 -0.53 -13.62
C LYS A 108 -22.64 -0.22 -12.48
N PRO A 109 -23.03 -0.47 -11.23
CA PRO A 109 -22.16 -0.23 -10.08
C PRO A 109 -20.85 -1.05 -10.23
N PRO A 110 -19.68 -0.42 -10.10
CA PRO A 110 -18.39 -1.10 -10.26
C PRO A 110 -18.01 -1.89 -8.99
N THR A 111 -17.14 -2.90 -9.15
CA THR A 111 -16.37 -3.48 -8.05
C THR A 111 -14.88 -3.24 -8.25
N PHE A 112 -14.15 -3.08 -7.16
CA PHE A 112 -12.73 -2.75 -7.14
C PHE A 112 -12.15 -3.10 -5.77
N ASP A 113 -10.84 -3.13 -5.64
CA ASP A 113 -10.20 -3.45 -4.37
C ASP A 113 -9.94 -2.17 -3.55
N LEU A 114 -10.07 -2.32 -2.23
CA LEU A 114 -9.71 -1.34 -1.21
C LEU A 114 -8.51 -1.87 -0.44
N GLU A 115 -7.57 -0.98 -0.15
CA GLU A 115 -6.25 -1.33 0.41
C GLU A 115 -5.83 -0.28 1.44
N PHE A 116 -4.96 -0.66 2.37
CA PHE A 116 -4.31 0.24 3.31
C PHE A 116 -2.82 -0.12 3.47
N ASP A 117 -1.91 0.85 3.40
CA ASP A 117 -0.46 0.65 3.57
C ASP A 117 0.13 -0.56 2.81
N GLY A 118 -0.31 -0.79 1.56
CA GLY A 118 0.14 -1.94 0.75
C GLY A 118 -0.46 -3.29 1.15
N ASN A 119 -1.42 -3.30 2.08
CA ASN A 119 -2.21 -4.46 2.49
C ASN A 119 -3.59 -4.44 1.84
N LYS A 120 -4.13 -5.62 1.55
CA LYS A 120 -5.51 -5.75 1.08
C LYS A 120 -6.48 -5.53 2.24
N TRP A 121 -7.45 -4.62 2.06
CA TRP A 121 -8.53 -4.39 3.01
C TRP A 121 -9.74 -5.26 2.66
N ALA A 122 -10.32 -5.02 1.49
CA ALA A 122 -11.57 -5.63 1.05
C ALA A 122 -11.70 -5.52 -0.48
N THR A 123 -12.61 -6.30 -1.06
CA THR A 123 -13.14 -6.03 -2.39
C THR A 123 -14.45 -5.27 -2.20
N VAL A 124 -14.51 -4.05 -2.74
CA VAL A 124 -15.67 -3.16 -2.63
C VAL A 124 -16.75 -3.65 -3.59
N GLU A 125 -17.84 -4.13 -3.04
CA GLU A 125 -19.07 -4.42 -3.77
C GLU A 125 -20.03 -3.25 -3.62
N THR A 126 -20.27 -2.53 -4.73
CA THR A 126 -21.19 -1.37 -4.73
C THR A 126 -22.57 -1.75 -5.26
N SER A 127 -23.59 -0.99 -4.86
CA SER A 127 -24.97 -1.22 -5.26
C SER A 127 -25.55 -0.06 -6.07
N LEU A 128 -26.72 -0.28 -6.69
CA LEU A 128 -27.45 0.78 -7.41
C LEU A 128 -28.12 1.77 -6.46
N THR A 129 -28.57 1.31 -5.30
CA THR A 129 -29.53 2.01 -4.43
C THR A 129 -28.92 2.45 -3.13
N ASP A 130 -28.08 1.60 -2.55
CA ASP A 130 -27.68 1.68 -1.15
C ASP A 130 -26.16 1.90 -1.02
N PRO A 131 -25.73 2.71 -0.03
CA PRO A 131 -24.32 2.90 0.25
C PRO A 131 -23.74 1.63 0.87
N SER A 132 -22.46 1.39 0.60
CA SER A 132 -21.66 0.40 1.31
C SER A 132 -20.55 1.11 2.08
N TYR A 133 -20.19 0.58 3.25
CA TYR A 133 -19.07 1.10 4.02
C TYR A 133 -18.17 -0.03 4.53
N TYR A 134 -16.91 0.28 4.74
CA TYR A 134 -15.90 -0.65 5.24
C TYR A 134 -15.18 0.02 6.41
N GLU A 135 -15.09 -0.69 7.53
CA GLU A 135 -14.42 -0.21 8.75
C GLU A 135 -13.26 -1.14 9.13
N LEU A 136 -12.18 -0.54 9.63
CA LEU A 136 -11.11 -1.29 10.28
C LEU A 136 -10.54 -0.53 11.48
N VAL A 137 -9.91 -1.27 12.38
CA VAL A 137 -9.02 -0.76 13.42
C VAL A 137 -7.60 -1.17 13.07
N TYR A 138 -6.69 -0.20 12.97
CA TYR A 138 -5.31 -0.42 12.55
C TYR A 138 -4.33 0.36 13.43
N ALA A 139 -3.31 -0.34 13.91
CA ALA A 139 -2.24 0.27 14.69
C ALA A 139 -1.16 0.80 13.75
N ASN A 140 -1.18 2.10 13.47
CA ASN A 140 -0.21 2.68 12.56
C ASN A 140 1.22 2.68 13.14
N LYS A 141 2.20 2.49 12.28
CA LYS A 141 3.64 2.53 12.59
C LYS A 141 4.36 3.71 11.91
N GLY A 142 3.71 4.43 10.99
CA GLY A 142 4.27 5.55 10.25
C GLY A 142 3.71 6.93 10.66
N GLU A 143 4.12 7.95 9.91
CA GLU A 143 3.58 9.32 10.04
C GLU A 143 2.28 9.52 9.26
N ASN A 144 1.99 8.62 8.31
CA ASN A 144 0.78 8.63 7.50
C ASN A 144 0.22 7.20 7.39
N ILE A 145 -1.06 7.09 7.03
CA ILE A 145 -1.69 5.88 6.52
C ILE A 145 -2.09 6.14 5.07
N SER A 146 -1.73 5.23 4.17
CA SER A 146 -2.21 5.24 2.80
C SER A 146 -3.49 4.42 2.68
N VAL A 147 -4.54 4.97 2.08
CA VAL A 147 -5.76 4.23 1.72
C VAL A 147 -5.91 4.25 0.21
N CYS A 148 -5.82 3.09 -0.43
CA CYS A 148 -5.78 2.98 -1.89
C CYS A 148 -7.03 2.31 -2.46
N LEU A 149 -7.47 2.81 -3.61
CA LEU A 149 -8.51 2.23 -4.43
C LEU A 149 -7.89 1.66 -5.71
N ALA A 150 -7.99 0.35 -5.88
CA ALA A 150 -7.37 -0.38 -6.98
C ALA A 150 -8.40 -0.98 -7.94
N ARG A 151 -8.34 -0.55 -9.20
CA ARG A 151 -9.16 -1.08 -10.29
C ARG A 151 -8.74 -2.50 -10.64
N THR A 152 -9.65 -3.44 -10.44
CA THR A 152 -9.45 -4.87 -10.74
C THR A 152 -9.88 -5.25 -12.16
N TYR A 153 -10.86 -4.53 -12.74
CA TYR A 153 -11.35 -4.76 -14.10
C TYR A 153 -11.34 -3.48 -14.93
N ARG A 154 -11.04 -3.61 -16.23
CA ARG A 154 -10.81 -2.47 -17.15
C ARG A 154 -11.90 -1.40 -17.12
N ASP A 155 -13.16 -1.83 -17.08
CA ASP A 155 -14.34 -0.96 -17.19
C ASP A 155 -15.05 -0.74 -15.84
N GLN A 156 -14.38 -1.04 -14.73
CA GLN A 156 -14.92 -0.86 -13.37
C GLN A 156 -14.09 0.19 -12.65
N PHE A 157 -14.54 1.44 -12.69
CA PHE A 157 -13.77 2.56 -12.16
C PHE A 157 -13.98 2.71 -10.65
N PRO A 158 -12.89 2.74 -9.86
CA PRO A 158 -13.01 3.02 -8.43
C PRO A 158 -13.57 4.41 -8.18
N PHE A 159 -14.32 4.53 -7.09
CA PHE A 159 -14.79 5.82 -6.58
C PHE A 159 -14.88 5.77 -5.06
N ILE A 160 -15.02 6.90 -4.40
CA ILE A 160 -15.24 7.01 -2.95
C ILE A 160 -16.10 8.23 -2.66
N SER A 161 -17.00 8.11 -1.67
CA SER A 161 -17.90 9.19 -1.23
C SER A 161 -17.37 9.87 0.02
N SER A 162 -16.87 9.10 0.99
CA SER A 162 -16.21 9.69 2.16
C SER A 162 -15.12 8.79 2.75
N LEU A 163 -14.19 9.42 3.47
CA LEU A 163 -13.10 8.77 4.17
C LEU A 163 -12.89 9.42 5.54
N GLU A 164 -12.86 8.58 6.58
CA GLU A 164 -12.72 9.01 7.96
C GLU A 164 -11.55 8.30 8.64
N LEU A 165 -10.80 9.02 9.47
CA LEU A 165 -9.69 8.48 10.27
C LEU A 165 -9.73 9.04 11.69
N TRP A 166 -9.99 8.18 12.66
CA TRP A 166 -10.21 8.53 14.06
C TRP A 166 -9.15 7.91 14.97
N PRO A 167 -8.43 8.68 15.81
CA PRO A 167 -7.49 8.12 16.79
C PRO A 167 -8.23 7.45 17.96
N LEU A 168 -7.92 6.19 18.22
CA LEU A 168 -8.47 5.43 19.34
C LEU A 168 -7.48 5.38 20.52
N PRO A 169 -7.98 5.36 21.77
CA PRO A 169 -7.16 5.06 22.93
C PRO A 169 -6.42 3.72 22.75
N ASP A 170 -5.14 3.66 23.12
CA ASP A 170 -4.32 2.46 22.86
C ASP A 170 -4.75 1.22 23.67
N ASN A 171 -5.45 1.46 24.79
CA ASN A 171 -6.03 0.43 25.66
C ASN A 171 -7.42 -0.05 25.19
N MET A 172 -8.05 0.64 24.24
CA MET A 172 -9.29 0.19 23.61
C MET A 172 -9.01 -1.05 22.75
N TYR A 173 -9.90 -2.04 22.82
CA TYR A 173 -9.76 -3.36 22.21
C TYR A 173 -8.44 -4.06 22.61
N ALA A 174 -8.18 -4.16 23.91
CA ALA A 174 -6.92 -4.70 24.44
C ALA A 174 -6.57 -6.11 23.92
N GLY A 175 -7.58 -6.92 23.53
CA GLY A 175 -7.37 -8.25 22.96
C GLY A 175 -6.92 -8.26 21.48
N MET A 176 -7.02 -7.13 20.78
CA MET A 176 -6.63 -7.03 19.37
C MET A 176 -5.12 -6.79 19.23
N SER A 177 -4.41 -7.68 18.53
CA SER A 177 -2.97 -7.53 18.24
C SER A 177 -2.69 -6.30 17.35
N ARG A 178 -1.52 -5.68 17.51
CA ARG A 178 -1.02 -4.59 16.65
C ARG A 178 -0.33 -5.09 15.37
N ASP A 179 -0.17 -6.41 15.22
CA ASP A 179 0.43 -7.05 14.04
C ASP A 179 -0.62 -7.41 12.96
N SER A 180 -1.88 -7.03 13.20
CA SER A 180 -2.99 -7.21 12.27
C SER A 180 -3.84 -5.95 12.27
N ALA A 181 -4.41 -5.61 11.12
CA ALA A 181 -5.61 -4.78 11.08
C ALA A 181 -6.83 -5.63 11.46
N TRP A 182 -7.82 -5.02 12.09
CA TRP A 182 -9.04 -5.67 12.56
C TRP A 182 -10.24 -5.12 11.81
N LEU A 183 -10.77 -5.93 10.89
CA LEU A 183 -11.86 -5.59 9.99
C LEU A 183 -13.19 -5.75 10.70
N GLN A 184 -14.00 -4.70 10.77
CA GLN A 184 -15.31 -4.80 11.41
C GLN A 184 -16.21 -5.78 10.64
N SER A 185 -16.87 -6.68 11.37
CA SER A 185 -17.75 -7.70 10.79
C SER A 185 -19.19 -7.52 11.27
N TYR A 186 -19.38 -7.33 12.58
CA TYR A 186 -20.69 -7.12 13.19
C TYR A 186 -20.61 -6.10 14.31
N ARG A 187 -21.61 -5.22 14.44
CA ARG A 187 -21.75 -4.30 15.56
C ARG A 187 -23.24 -4.08 15.81
N TYR A 188 -23.76 -4.70 16.87
CA TYR A 188 -25.19 -4.69 17.19
C TYR A 188 -25.46 -4.09 18.56
N ASN A 189 -26.49 -3.25 18.65
CA ASN A 189 -27.15 -2.89 19.90
C ASN A 189 -28.45 -3.70 20.00
N TYR A 190 -28.48 -4.62 20.96
CA TYR A 190 -29.59 -5.56 21.10
C TYR A 190 -30.78 -4.94 21.82
N GLY A 191 -31.99 -5.31 21.37
CA GLY A 191 -33.23 -4.89 22.02
C GLY A 191 -33.79 -3.56 21.51
N ALA A 192 -32.96 -2.78 20.82
CA ALA A 192 -33.36 -1.57 20.12
C ALA A 192 -34.33 -1.87 18.98
N SER A 193 -35.30 -0.98 18.78
CA SER A 193 -36.24 -1.02 17.64
C SER A 193 -35.50 -0.71 16.34
N ASP A 194 -35.98 -1.22 15.21
CA ASP A 194 -35.46 -0.88 13.87
C ASP A 194 -35.58 0.64 13.58
N THR A 195 -36.41 1.36 14.33
CA THR A 195 -36.55 2.83 14.28
C THR A 195 -35.47 3.59 15.07
N ASP A 196 -34.74 2.93 15.97
CA ASP A 196 -33.71 3.54 16.83
C ASP A 196 -32.30 3.49 16.18
N TRP A 197 -32.24 3.48 14.84
CA TRP A 197 -31.04 3.10 14.11
C TRP A 197 -29.92 4.17 14.07
N ILE A 198 -28.71 3.65 13.80
CA ILE A 198 -27.34 4.22 13.90
C ILE A 198 -27.13 5.30 14.95
N ILE A 199 -26.57 4.83 16.05
CA ILE A 199 -25.88 5.65 17.02
C ILE A 199 -24.49 5.91 16.47
N GLY A 200 -24.31 6.99 15.71
CA GLY A 200 -22.99 7.54 15.34
C GLY A 200 -22.64 8.73 16.21
N TYR A 201 -21.66 9.51 15.81
CA TYR A 201 -21.38 10.81 16.41
C TYR A 201 -22.61 11.74 16.23
N PRO A 202 -22.96 12.58 17.24
CA PRO A 202 -22.25 12.83 18.49
C PRO A 202 -22.57 11.84 19.63
N THR A 203 -23.44 10.86 19.38
CA THR A 203 -23.89 9.95 20.44
C THR A 203 -22.81 8.92 20.80
N ASP A 204 -22.05 8.43 19.82
CA ASP A 204 -20.81 7.68 20.01
C ASP A 204 -19.61 8.60 19.78
N GLU A 205 -18.80 8.81 20.83
CA GLU A 205 -17.61 9.65 20.78
C GLU A 205 -16.58 9.15 19.77
N TYR A 206 -16.58 7.85 19.42
CA TYR A 206 -15.69 7.26 18.42
C TYR A 206 -16.37 7.06 17.06
N ASN A 207 -17.56 7.64 16.88
CA ASN A 207 -18.37 7.59 15.67
C ASN A 207 -18.60 6.17 15.12
N ARG A 208 -18.61 5.12 15.95
CA ARG A 208 -18.91 3.75 15.49
C ARG A 208 -20.37 3.66 15.10
N ILE A 209 -20.69 2.80 14.12
CA ILE A 209 -22.06 2.56 13.68
C ILE A 209 -22.61 1.31 14.38
N TRP A 210 -23.69 1.47 15.15
CA TRP A 210 -24.41 0.38 15.84
C TRP A 210 -25.71 0.04 15.13
N LYS A 211 -25.91 -1.24 14.81
CA LYS A 211 -27.12 -1.74 14.13
C LYS A 211 -28.11 -2.35 15.15
N PRO A 212 -29.37 -1.87 15.21
CA PRO A 212 -30.39 -2.49 16.05
C PRO A 212 -30.59 -3.95 15.66
N MET A 213 -30.79 -4.81 16.67
CA MET A 213 -31.09 -6.22 16.43
C MET A 213 -31.90 -6.82 17.58
N ILE A 214 -32.91 -7.62 17.23
CA ILE A 214 -33.62 -8.47 18.18
C ILE A 214 -33.55 -9.91 17.66
N PRO A 215 -32.61 -10.74 18.16
CA PRO A 215 -32.50 -12.12 17.73
C PRO A 215 -33.79 -12.90 17.99
N THR A 216 -34.13 -13.80 17.06
CA THR A 216 -35.37 -14.60 17.16
C THR A 216 -35.40 -15.39 18.47
N GLY A 217 -36.51 -15.29 19.20
CA GLY A 217 -36.72 -16.02 20.46
C GLY A 217 -36.18 -15.33 21.71
N LEU A 218 -35.49 -14.20 21.58
CA LEU A 218 -35.08 -13.37 22.72
C LEU A 218 -36.11 -12.27 23.00
N ILE A 219 -36.17 -11.84 24.27
CA ILE A 219 -37.13 -10.86 24.74
C ILE A 219 -36.42 -9.52 24.93
N PRO A 220 -36.83 -8.43 24.24
CA PRO A 220 -36.26 -7.11 24.46
C PRO A 220 -36.63 -6.58 25.85
N VAL A 221 -35.68 -5.90 26.47
CA VAL A 221 -35.81 -5.28 27.79
C VAL A 221 -35.10 -3.92 27.79
N VAL A 222 -35.58 -3.00 28.62
CA VAL A 222 -35.03 -1.65 28.76
C VAL A 222 -34.63 -1.46 30.22
N ALA A 223 -33.46 -0.88 30.43
CA ALA A 223 -32.99 -0.59 31.78
C ALA A 223 -33.76 0.56 32.43
N ASP A 224 -33.96 0.49 33.75
CA ASP A 224 -34.73 1.48 34.54
C ASP A 224 -33.87 2.55 35.25
N PHE A 225 -32.57 2.64 34.91
CA PHE A 225 -31.67 3.70 35.40
C PHE A 225 -31.56 4.90 34.44
N TYR A 226 -31.19 6.05 35.00
CA TYR A 226 -30.97 7.31 34.27
C TYR A 226 -29.49 7.70 34.14
N SER A 227 -28.62 7.08 34.95
CA SER A 227 -27.17 7.33 34.95
C SER A 227 -26.42 6.01 34.84
N LEU A 228 -25.36 6.01 34.05
CA LEU A 228 -24.55 4.84 33.79
C LEU A 228 -23.08 5.15 34.07
N TYR A 229 -22.41 4.28 34.79
CA TYR A 229 -20.98 4.31 35.00
C TYR A 229 -20.29 3.28 34.10
N TYR A 230 -19.24 3.72 33.42
CA TYR A 230 -18.44 2.86 32.56
C TYR A 230 -17.30 2.24 33.37
N THR A 231 -17.32 0.91 33.50
CA THR A 231 -16.16 0.15 33.99
C THR A 231 -15.29 -0.37 32.86
N THR A 232 -15.86 -0.40 31.64
CA THR A 232 -15.18 -0.74 30.39
C THR A 232 -14.39 0.44 29.82
N VAL A 233 -13.28 0.14 29.14
CA VAL A 233 -12.47 1.11 28.38
C VAL A 233 -12.89 1.21 26.91
N GLU A 234 -13.87 0.41 26.49
CA GLU A 234 -14.40 0.41 25.12
C GLU A 234 -15.44 1.53 24.91
N TYR A 235 -15.97 2.09 26.01
CA TYR A 235 -16.92 3.21 26.03
C TYR A 235 -18.02 3.13 24.96
N PRO A 236 -18.81 2.04 24.88
CA PRO A 236 -19.96 2.02 23.98
C PRO A 236 -20.95 3.13 24.37
N PRO A 237 -21.68 3.74 23.44
CA PRO A 237 -22.60 4.83 23.77
C PRO A 237 -23.77 4.33 24.61
N THR A 238 -24.27 5.14 25.55
CA THR A 238 -25.34 4.75 26.48
C THR A 238 -26.59 4.23 25.75
N SER A 239 -26.95 4.85 24.63
CA SER A 239 -28.07 4.41 23.79
C SER A 239 -27.89 3.01 23.18
N ALA A 240 -26.66 2.53 23.02
CA ALA A 240 -26.38 1.17 22.53
C ALA A 240 -26.54 0.11 23.63
N ILE A 241 -26.53 0.51 24.90
CA ILE A 241 -26.47 -0.44 26.03
C ILE A 241 -27.62 -0.33 27.04
N ILE A 242 -28.43 0.74 26.96
CA ILE A 242 -29.64 0.91 27.79
C ILE A 242 -30.78 -0.05 27.39
N GLN A 243 -30.78 -0.48 26.14
CA GLN A 243 -31.64 -1.55 25.63
C GLN A 243 -30.83 -2.85 25.60
N ALA A 244 -31.52 -3.97 25.81
CA ALA A 244 -30.91 -5.29 25.81
C ALA A 244 -31.92 -6.36 25.37
N VAL A 245 -31.42 -7.57 25.18
CA VAL A 245 -32.25 -8.77 25.03
C VAL A 245 -31.91 -9.78 26.12
N ARG A 246 -32.92 -10.51 26.59
CA ARG A 246 -32.77 -11.60 27.56
C ARG A 246 -33.35 -12.91 27.05
N ALA A 247 -32.90 -14.01 27.64
CA ALA A 247 -33.52 -15.30 27.42
C ALA A 247 -34.95 -15.34 28.03
N PRO A 248 -35.87 -16.17 27.49
CA PRO A 248 -37.23 -16.29 28.01
C PRO A 248 -37.28 -16.77 29.46
N ASN A 249 -36.54 -17.83 29.78
CA ASN A 249 -36.51 -18.46 31.12
C ASN A 249 -35.11 -18.44 31.75
N PRO A 250 -34.99 -18.50 33.09
CA PRO A 250 -33.71 -18.50 33.81
C PRO A 250 -32.72 -19.61 33.40
N THR A 251 -33.21 -20.73 32.89
CA THR A 251 -32.41 -21.88 32.46
C THR A 251 -32.02 -21.85 30.99
N ASP A 252 -32.55 -20.90 30.22
CA ASP A 252 -32.33 -20.84 28.77
C ASP A 252 -30.97 -20.20 28.45
N THR A 253 -30.27 -20.78 27.49
CA THR A 253 -29.03 -20.23 26.93
C THR A 253 -29.37 -19.21 25.83
N ILE A 254 -28.67 -18.07 25.82
CA ILE A 254 -28.63 -17.21 24.63
C ILE A 254 -27.53 -17.77 23.72
N SER A 255 -27.85 -18.11 22.46
CA SER A 255 -26.88 -18.50 21.43
C SER A 255 -26.98 -17.53 20.24
N LEU A 256 -25.84 -16.97 19.85
CA LEU A 256 -25.69 -15.99 18.77
C LEU A 256 -24.69 -16.55 17.77
N GLN A 257 -25.09 -16.57 16.49
CA GLN A 257 -24.30 -17.16 15.40
C GLN A 257 -23.82 -16.07 14.45
N PHE A 258 -22.54 -16.13 14.11
CA PHE A 258 -21.89 -15.21 13.17
C PHE A 258 -21.23 -16.00 12.05
N THR A 259 -21.44 -15.60 10.80
CA THR A 259 -20.86 -16.24 9.63
C THR A 259 -19.78 -15.35 9.01
N PHE A 260 -18.77 -15.97 8.39
CA PHE A 260 -17.64 -15.28 7.81
C PHE A 260 -17.30 -15.85 6.45
N SER A 261 -17.00 -14.98 5.48
CA SER A 261 -16.62 -15.38 4.13
C SER A 261 -15.23 -16.03 4.07
N LYS A 262 -14.32 -15.65 4.99
CA LYS A 262 -12.99 -16.25 5.14
C LYS A 262 -13.01 -17.30 6.26
N THR A 263 -12.44 -18.48 5.97
CA THR A 263 -12.19 -19.52 6.98
C THR A 263 -10.78 -19.41 7.54
N ASN A 264 -10.54 -19.93 8.75
CA ASN A 264 -9.25 -19.92 9.44
C ASN A 264 -8.72 -18.53 9.79
N THR A 265 -9.60 -17.55 9.97
CA THR A 265 -9.26 -16.22 10.47
C THR A 265 -9.43 -16.15 11.99
N LEU A 266 -8.63 -15.29 12.62
CA LEU A 266 -8.81 -14.95 14.03
C LEU A 266 -9.90 -13.90 14.15
N ASN A 267 -10.88 -14.12 15.01
CA ASN A 267 -11.95 -13.17 15.27
C ASN A 267 -11.86 -12.67 16.70
N HIS A 268 -12.14 -11.39 16.89
CA HIS A 268 -12.25 -10.74 18.18
C HIS A 268 -13.71 -10.39 18.41
N VAL A 269 -14.26 -10.82 19.54
CA VAL A 269 -15.61 -10.49 19.97
C VAL A 269 -15.56 -9.76 21.29
N VAL A 270 -16.31 -8.66 21.39
CA VAL A 270 -16.57 -7.91 22.63
C VAL A 270 -18.07 -7.92 22.87
N VAL A 271 -18.48 -8.32 24.07
CA VAL A 271 -19.88 -8.37 24.51
C VAL A 271 -20.08 -7.41 25.67
N TYR A 272 -21.19 -6.68 25.63
CA TYR A 272 -21.52 -5.65 26.60
C TYR A 272 -22.77 -6.02 27.38
N PHE A 273 -22.71 -5.78 28.69
CA PHE A 273 -23.76 -6.15 29.63
C PHE A 273 -24.09 -4.98 30.55
N THR A 274 -25.37 -4.80 30.82
CA THR A 274 -25.85 -3.94 31.89
C THR A 274 -27.05 -4.59 32.55
N GLU A 275 -27.10 -4.60 33.89
CA GLU A 275 -28.29 -5.10 34.59
C GLU A 275 -29.43 -4.10 34.44
N VAL A 276 -30.59 -4.58 34.00
CA VAL A 276 -31.71 -3.73 33.57
C VAL A 276 -32.59 -3.24 34.72
N ALA A 277 -32.55 -3.91 35.86
CA ALA A 277 -33.32 -3.53 37.04
C ALA A 277 -32.62 -3.98 38.33
N PHE A 278 -32.71 -3.17 39.38
CA PHE A 278 -32.14 -3.51 40.68
C PHE A 278 -33.13 -4.31 41.54
N ASN A 279 -32.74 -5.52 41.95
CA ASN A 279 -33.47 -6.30 42.95
C ASN A 279 -32.52 -7.11 43.83
N ILE A 280 -32.48 -6.81 45.13
CA ILE A 280 -31.54 -7.42 46.09
C ILE A 280 -31.74 -8.93 46.29
N ASN A 281 -32.91 -9.48 45.96
CA ASN A 281 -33.25 -10.89 46.15
C ASN A 281 -33.09 -11.73 44.88
N GLU A 282 -32.83 -11.09 43.73
CA GLU A 282 -32.65 -11.76 42.46
C GLU A 282 -31.19 -11.64 42.04
N THR A 283 -30.64 -12.72 41.49
CA THR A 283 -29.27 -12.71 40.99
C THR A 283 -29.27 -13.12 39.53
N ARG A 284 -28.52 -12.38 38.71
CA ARG A 284 -28.20 -12.76 37.34
C ARG A 284 -26.74 -13.16 37.28
N SER A 285 -26.49 -14.38 36.81
CA SER A 285 -25.15 -14.85 36.51
C SER A 285 -25.22 -15.76 35.30
N PHE A 286 -24.22 -15.71 34.43
CA PHE A 286 -24.12 -16.60 33.28
C PHE A 286 -22.66 -16.70 32.84
N ASP A 287 -22.31 -17.83 32.26
CA ASP A 287 -20.99 -18.09 31.74
C ASP A 287 -20.94 -17.70 30.24
N PHE A 288 -19.95 -16.89 29.88
CA PHE A 288 -19.68 -16.49 28.50
C PHE A 288 -18.80 -17.54 27.82
N TYR A 289 -19.31 -18.10 26.72
CA TYR A 289 -18.64 -19.07 25.88
C TYR A 289 -18.48 -18.55 24.45
N VAL A 290 -17.35 -18.88 23.84
CA VAL A 290 -17.12 -18.69 22.39
C VAL A 290 -16.64 -20.01 21.80
N ASN A 291 -17.33 -20.50 20.77
CA ASN A 291 -17.07 -21.80 20.14
C ASN A 291 -16.95 -22.93 21.18
N ASN A 292 -17.93 -23.00 22.10
CA ASN A 292 -17.98 -23.95 23.22
C ASN A 292 -16.78 -23.90 24.20
N LYS A 293 -15.94 -22.86 24.14
CA LYS A 293 -14.86 -22.62 25.10
C LYS A 293 -15.29 -21.59 26.14
N PHE A 294 -15.18 -21.94 27.42
CA PHE A 294 -15.47 -21.05 28.54
C PHE A 294 -14.48 -19.89 28.59
N MET A 295 -14.98 -18.66 28.69
CA MET A 295 -14.19 -17.44 28.82
C MET A 295 -14.20 -16.95 30.27
N VAL A 296 -15.38 -16.54 30.76
CA VAL A 296 -15.55 -15.92 32.08
C VAL A 296 -17.00 -16.03 32.54
N THR A 297 -17.21 -16.05 33.85
CA THR A 297 -18.54 -15.90 34.46
C THR A 297 -18.88 -14.42 34.60
N ILE A 298 -19.99 -14.01 34.02
CA ILE A 298 -20.52 -12.64 34.07
C ILE A 298 -21.55 -12.52 35.18
N ARG A 299 -21.50 -11.39 35.88
CA ARG A 299 -22.50 -10.93 36.85
C ARG A 299 -22.73 -9.44 36.56
N PRO A 300 -23.69 -9.10 35.71
CA PRO A 300 -23.94 -7.71 35.35
C PRO A 300 -24.29 -6.91 36.61
N GLU A 301 -23.76 -5.70 36.70
CA GLU A 301 -24.03 -4.79 37.80
C GLU A 301 -25.03 -3.73 37.36
N TYR A 302 -25.91 -3.33 38.28
CA TYR A 302 -26.88 -2.28 38.04
C TYR A 302 -26.16 -0.93 37.96
N GLU A 303 -26.57 -0.07 37.02
CA GLU A 303 -25.92 1.22 36.70
C GLU A 303 -24.46 1.12 36.22
N ASN A 304 -23.96 -0.08 35.92
CA ASN A 304 -22.58 -0.32 35.47
C ASN A 304 -22.56 -1.03 34.11
N CYS A 305 -21.86 -0.44 33.14
CA CYS A 305 -21.53 -1.13 31.89
C CYS A 305 -20.29 -2.00 32.12
N THR A 306 -20.46 -3.31 31.91
CA THR A 306 -19.39 -4.31 31.98
C THR A 306 -19.22 -4.95 30.60
N ASP A 307 -17.99 -5.25 30.24
CA ASP A 307 -17.66 -5.97 29.02
C ASP A 307 -16.96 -7.30 29.31
N ALA A 308 -16.99 -8.18 28.32
CA ALA A 308 -16.05 -9.27 28.22
C ALA A 308 -15.68 -9.48 26.75
N TRP A 309 -14.50 -10.05 26.51
CA TRP A 309 -14.04 -10.28 25.16
C TRP A 309 -13.33 -11.62 25.01
N ALA A 310 -13.22 -12.07 23.76
CA ALA A 310 -12.48 -13.28 23.42
C ALA A 310 -11.87 -13.17 22.01
N ASN A 311 -10.73 -13.84 21.85
CA ASN A 311 -10.17 -14.14 20.54
C ASN A 311 -10.45 -15.60 20.19
N ALA A 312 -11.05 -15.86 19.03
CA ALA A 312 -11.41 -17.19 18.59
C ALA A 312 -11.05 -17.41 17.10
N PRO A 313 -10.27 -18.45 16.77
CA PRO A 313 -10.16 -18.89 15.38
C PRO A 313 -11.49 -19.51 14.93
N THR A 314 -11.93 -19.23 13.71
CA THR A 314 -13.20 -19.76 13.19
C THR A 314 -13.01 -20.47 11.86
N VAL A 315 -13.87 -21.45 11.59
CA VAL A 315 -13.95 -22.14 10.29
C VAL A 315 -15.30 -21.78 9.66
N GLY A 316 -15.43 -20.51 9.26
CA GLY A 316 -16.62 -19.98 8.57
C GLY A 316 -17.79 -19.57 9.47
N ALA A 317 -17.83 -20.02 10.73
CA ALA A 317 -18.82 -19.56 11.71
C ALA A 317 -18.23 -19.44 13.12
N MET A 318 -18.81 -18.54 13.92
CA MET A 318 -18.54 -18.35 15.35
C MET A 318 -19.85 -18.41 16.13
N GLU A 319 -19.85 -19.18 17.19
CA GLU A 319 -20.96 -19.25 18.14
C GLU A 319 -20.57 -18.57 19.45
N VAL A 320 -21.41 -17.61 19.87
CA VAL A 320 -21.33 -16.96 21.17
C VAL A 320 -22.51 -17.43 22.02
N GLU A 321 -22.22 -17.98 23.20
CA GLU A 321 -23.24 -18.49 24.10
C GLU A 321 -23.14 -17.85 25.49
N LEU A 322 -24.30 -17.54 26.08
CA LEU A 322 -24.45 -17.12 27.48
C LEU A 322 -25.24 -18.19 28.21
N ARG A 323 -24.54 -19.01 29.00
CA ARG A 323 -25.11 -20.20 29.64
C ARG A 323 -25.38 -19.91 31.12
N PRO A 324 -26.63 -19.96 31.61
CA PRO A 324 -26.91 -19.71 33.01
C PRO A 324 -26.47 -20.91 33.88
N PRO A 325 -25.80 -20.69 35.02
CA PRO A 325 -25.61 -21.72 36.03
C PRO A 325 -26.92 -22.00 36.76
N ILE A 326 -27.02 -23.17 37.38
CA ILE A 326 -28.24 -23.63 38.08
C ILE A 326 -28.73 -22.70 39.20
N TYR A 327 -27.85 -21.83 39.72
CA TYR A 327 -28.18 -20.90 40.80
C TYR A 327 -28.60 -19.50 40.32
N SER A 328 -28.55 -19.20 39.01
CA SER A 328 -29.03 -17.91 38.51
C SER A 328 -30.56 -17.86 38.62
N VAL A 329 -31.08 -16.80 39.23
CA VAL A 329 -32.53 -16.59 39.39
C VAL A 329 -33.10 -15.90 38.15
N LEU A 330 -32.31 -15.03 37.53
CA LEU A 330 -32.68 -14.30 36.33
C LEU A 330 -32.04 -14.93 35.07
N PRO A 331 -32.71 -14.85 33.91
CA PRO A 331 -32.17 -15.32 32.63
C PRO A 331 -30.87 -14.60 32.23
N PRO A 332 -30.05 -15.12 31.31
CA PRO A 332 -28.98 -14.34 30.71
C PRO A 332 -29.51 -13.09 30.00
N VAL A 333 -28.69 -12.05 29.92
CA VAL A 333 -28.99 -10.77 29.24
C VAL A 333 -27.76 -10.30 28.47
N ILE A 334 -27.96 -9.61 27.35
CA ILE A 334 -26.90 -8.96 26.57
C ILE A 334 -27.41 -7.65 25.98
N SER A 335 -26.61 -6.59 26.13
CA SER A 335 -26.97 -5.25 25.66
C SER A 335 -26.43 -4.98 24.27
N ALA A 336 -25.17 -5.31 24.00
CA ALA A 336 -24.55 -5.05 22.71
C ALA A 336 -23.41 -6.02 22.42
N ILE A 337 -22.97 -6.07 21.15
CA ILE A 337 -21.83 -6.89 20.72
C ILE A 337 -21.07 -6.21 19.57
N GLU A 338 -19.77 -6.44 19.56
CA GLU A 338 -18.88 -6.11 18.44
C GLU A 338 -18.07 -7.33 18.03
N VAL A 339 -17.93 -7.54 16.73
CA VAL A 339 -17.15 -8.64 16.15
C VAL A 339 -16.26 -8.10 15.05
N TYR A 340 -14.97 -8.42 15.14
CA TYR A 340 -13.93 -8.04 14.19
C TYR A 340 -13.18 -9.26 13.69
N THR A 341 -12.83 -9.27 12.42
CA THR A 341 -12.00 -10.29 11.78
C THR A 341 -10.59 -9.74 11.60
N ALA A 342 -9.56 -10.47 12.06
CA ALA A 342 -8.18 -10.12 11.77
C ALA A 342 -7.91 -10.23 10.25
N SER A 343 -7.23 -9.21 9.72
CA SER A 343 -6.64 -9.24 8.38
C SER A 343 -5.59 -10.35 8.26
N ASP A 344 -5.21 -10.65 7.02
CA ASP A 344 -4.01 -11.43 6.75
C ASP A 344 -2.79 -10.72 7.39
N PRO A 345 -1.70 -11.44 7.74
CA PRO A 345 -0.54 -10.83 8.38
C PRO A 345 -0.06 -9.60 7.62
N LEU A 346 0.10 -8.49 8.35
CA LEU A 346 0.48 -7.22 7.75
C LEU A 346 1.83 -7.34 7.04
N VAL A 347 1.92 -6.73 5.87
CA VAL A 347 3.19 -6.54 5.18
C VAL A 347 4.06 -5.61 6.03
N THR A 348 5.20 -6.11 6.48
CA THR A 348 6.11 -5.37 7.36
C THR A 348 7.20 -4.62 6.59
N ILE A 349 7.36 -4.91 5.30
CA ILE A 349 8.44 -4.40 4.46
C ILE A 349 7.83 -3.95 3.13
N GLY A 350 7.80 -2.63 2.93
CA GLY A 350 7.35 -2.02 1.68
C GLY A 350 8.38 -2.14 0.55
N THR A 351 8.07 -1.53 -0.59
CA THR A 351 9.01 -1.41 -1.71
C THR A 351 10.34 -0.79 -1.24
N SER A 352 11.45 -1.25 -1.81
CA SER A 352 12.80 -0.79 -1.48
C SER A 352 12.91 0.74 -1.50
N GLN A 353 13.51 1.33 -0.46
CA GLN A 353 13.68 2.78 -0.37
C GLN A 353 14.42 3.37 -1.57
N ASP A 354 15.50 2.72 -2.04
CA ASP A 354 16.21 3.15 -3.26
C ASP A 354 15.29 3.23 -4.50
N ASP A 355 14.33 2.31 -4.60
CA ASP A 355 13.38 2.30 -5.71
C ASP A 355 12.34 3.41 -5.51
N LEU A 356 11.85 3.63 -4.29
CA LEU A 356 10.95 4.73 -3.95
C LEU A 356 11.60 6.10 -4.24
N ASP A 357 12.85 6.30 -3.86
CA ASP A 357 13.60 7.53 -4.10
C ASP A 357 13.77 7.79 -5.61
N GLY A 358 14.10 6.74 -6.37
CA GLY A 358 14.22 6.83 -7.83
C GLY A 358 12.88 7.12 -8.53
N LEU A 359 11.78 6.52 -8.07
CA LEU A 359 10.43 6.78 -8.57
C LEU A 359 9.96 8.19 -8.21
N ALA A 360 10.27 8.68 -7.00
CA ALA A 360 9.94 10.04 -6.57
C ALA A 360 10.58 11.11 -7.48
N VAL A 361 11.82 10.87 -7.94
CA VAL A 361 12.48 11.74 -8.92
C VAL A 361 11.73 11.74 -10.26
N LEU A 362 11.28 10.57 -10.75
CA LEU A 362 10.47 10.50 -11.98
C LEU A 362 9.15 11.26 -11.84
N ILE A 363 8.41 11.01 -10.76
CA ILE A 363 7.10 11.63 -10.50
C ILE A 363 7.22 13.15 -10.34
N SER A 364 8.23 13.62 -9.62
CA SER A 364 8.42 15.07 -9.42
C SER A 364 8.95 15.79 -10.68
N THR A 365 9.57 15.07 -11.61
CA THR A 365 10.09 15.67 -12.86
C THR A 365 9.01 15.80 -13.93
N PHE A 366 8.10 14.84 -14.02
CA PHE A 366 7.11 14.78 -15.11
C PHE A 366 5.70 15.05 -14.59
N GLU A 367 5.10 16.17 -15.00
CA GLU A 367 3.72 16.55 -14.67
C GLU A 367 2.71 15.45 -15.04
N GLN A 368 2.97 14.72 -16.13
CA GLN A 368 2.11 13.63 -16.61
C GLN A 368 2.07 12.43 -15.65
N LEU A 369 3.02 12.36 -14.70
CA LEU A 369 3.10 11.34 -13.66
C LEU A 369 2.64 11.87 -12.29
N GLU A 370 2.07 13.07 -12.21
CA GLU A 370 1.56 13.58 -10.95
C GLU A 370 0.45 12.67 -10.38
N GLY A 371 0.46 12.55 -9.05
CA GLY A 371 -0.61 11.91 -8.30
C GLY A 371 -0.51 10.40 -8.12
N TRP A 372 0.56 9.75 -8.63
CA TRP A 372 0.92 8.40 -8.17
C TRP A 372 1.45 8.47 -6.74
N SER A 373 0.81 7.72 -5.84
CA SER A 373 1.10 7.67 -4.41
C SER A 373 0.83 6.27 -3.85
N GLY A 374 1.16 6.06 -2.56
CA GLY A 374 1.11 4.75 -1.92
C GLY A 374 2.25 3.83 -2.36
N ASP A 375 2.22 2.57 -1.91
CA ASP A 375 3.23 1.60 -2.30
C ASP A 375 3.07 1.17 -3.78
N PRO A 376 4.13 1.28 -4.60
CA PRO A 376 4.06 1.01 -6.03
C PRO A 376 4.00 -0.48 -6.40
N CYS A 377 4.47 -1.37 -5.51
CA CYS A 377 4.58 -2.80 -5.76
C CYS A 377 3.64 -3.66 -4.89
N LEU A 378 2.96 -3.07 -3.91
CA LEU A 378 2.13 -3.78 -2.94
C LEU A 378 0.71 -3.25 -2.88
N PRO A 379 -0.32 -4.11 -2.86
CA PRO A 379 -0.26 -5.56 -3.08
C PRO A 379 0.28 -5.95 -4.47
N SER A 380 0.79 -7.17 -4.59
CA SER A 380 1.48 -7.63 -5.81
C SER A 380 0.56 -7.84 -7.01
N ASP A 381 -0.76 -7.90 -6.79
CA ASP A 381 -1.80 -7.98 -7.81
C ASP A 381 -2.34 -6.59 -8.24
N THR A 382 -1.97 -5.52 -7.55
CA THR A 382 -2.44 -4.14 -7.81
C THR A 382 -1.28 -3.13 -7.91
N ILE A 383 -0.16 -3.54 -8.51
CA ILE A 383 0.98 -2.68 -8.77
C ILE A 383 0.62 -1.49 -9.69
N TRP A 384 1.42 -0.41 -9.65
CA TRP A 384 1.22 0.72 -10.56
C TRP A 384 1.30 0.27 -12.02
N GLN A 385 0.37 0.77 -12.86
CA GLN A 385 0.15 0.25 -14.22
C GLN A 385 1.35 0.30 -15.17
N TRP A 386 2.34 1.16 -14.90
CA TRP A 386 3.55 1.32 -15.70
C TRP A 386 4.78 0.64 -15.06
N LEU A 387 4.58 -0.16 -14.02
CA LEU A 387 5.62 -0.89 -13.31
C LEU A 387 5.51 -2.39 -13.48
N ASN A 388 6.62 -3.08 -13.20
CA ASN A 388 6.63 -4.47 -12.79
C ASN A 388 7.58 -4.64 -11.61
N CYS A 389 7.23 -5.52 -10.67
CA CYS A 389 7.97 -5.73 -9.44
C CYS A 389 8.27 -7.21 -9.20
N ILE A 390 9.37 -7.51 -8.51
CA ILE A 390 9.73 -8.86 -8.07
C ILE A 390 10.15 -8.87 -6.61
N GLY A 391 10.05 -10.05 -5.99
CA GLY A 391 10.45 -10.26 -4.60
C GLY A 391 9.44 -9.70 -3.61
N ASN A 392 9.59 -10.12 -2.36
CA ASN A 392 8.66 -9.78 -1.28
C ASN A 392 9.36 -9.09 -0.09
N ASP A 393 10.69 -8.99 -0.10
CA ASP A 393 11.47 -8.48 1.05
C ASP A 393 12.83 -7.90 0.61
N PRO A 394 12.89 -6.58 0.30
CA PRO A 394 11.77 -5.75 -0.14
C PRO A 394 11.37 -6.07 -1.59
N PRO A 395 10.12 -5.81 -2.01
CA PRO A 395 9.77 -5.74 -3.42
C PRO A 395 10.67 -4.75 -4.18
N ARG A 396 11.09 -5.14 -5.38
CA ARG A 396 11.99 -4.36 -6.24
C ARG A 396 11.37 -4.08 -7.59
N VAL A 397 11.52 -2.86 -8.08
CA VAL A 397 11.06 -2.43 -9.41
C VAL A 397 12.01 -2.96 -10.48
N THR A 398 11.44 -3.67 -11.46
CA THR A 398 12.18 -4.34 -12.53
C THR A 398 11.84 -3.84 -13.92
N SER A 399 10.69 -3.19 -14.09
CA SER A 399 10.26 -2.65 -15.36
C SER A 399 9.66 -1.26 -15.18
N LEU A 400 10.04 -0.35 -16.07
CA LEU A 400 9.36 0.93 -16.31
C LEU A 400 8.78 0.90 -17.72
N ASN A 401 7.47 1.03 -17.86
CA ASN A 401 6.78 1.17 -19.15
C ASN A 401 6.01 2.49 -19.17
N LEU A 402 6.71 3.55 -19.54
CA LEU A 402 6.19 4.90 -19.68
C LEU A 402 6.12 5.31 -21.17
N SER A 403 6.00 4.35 -22.08
CA SER A 403 5.87 4.65 -23.50
C SER A 403 4.54 5.34 -23.80
N GLY A 404 4.57 6.44 -24.56
CA GLY A 404 3.34 7.13 -24.97
C GLY A 404 2.64 7.91 -23.86
N TYR A 405 3.32 8.19 -22.74
CA TYR A 405 2.78 9.00 -21.65
C TYR A 405 2.82 10.51 -21.94
N GLY A 406 3.38 10.92 -23.08
CA GLY A 406 3.53 12.32 -23.45
C GLY A 406 4.57 13.06 -22.60
N LEU A 407 5.54 12.32 -22.04
CA LEU A 407 6.61 12.88 -21.21
C LEU A 407 7.44 13.86 -22.03
N ASP A 408 7.81 15.00 -21.45
CA ASP A 408 8.62 16.03 -22.08
C ASP A 408 9.72 16.56 -21.13
N GLY A 409 10.64 17.35 -21.67
CA GLY A 409 11.83 17.80 -20.95
C GLY A 409 12.95 16.76 -20.90
N SER A 410 13.92 16.97 -20.00
CA SER A 410 15.11 16.10 -19.89
C SER A 410 14.86 14.91 -18.97
N LEU A 411 15.46 13.76 -19.30
CA LEU A 411 15.37 12.56 -18.48
C LEU A 411 16.16 12.73 -17.15
N PRO A 412 15.51 12.57 -15.97
CA PRO A 412 16.18 12.75 -14.69
C PRO A 412 17.02 11.52 -14.30
N ASP A 413 17.80 11.64 -13.22
CA ASP A 413 18.62 10.54 -12.70
C ASP A 413 17.82 9.67 -11.71
N PHE A 414 17.42 8.49 -12.16
CA PHE A 414 16.78 7.44 -11.34
C PHE A 414 17.69 6.20 -11.22
N SER A 415 19.02 6.40 -11.23
CA SER A 415 20.01 5.32 -11.15
C SER A 415 19.95 4.46 -9.88
N GLN A 416 19.23 4.92 -8.84
CA GLN A 416 19.00 4.18 -7.60
C GLN A 416 18.15 2.92 -7.79
N ILE A 417 17.32 2.86 -8.85
CA ILE A 417 16.47 1.71 -9.16
C ILE A 417 17.31 0.59 -9.83
N GLN A 418 18.24 -0.01 -9.08
CA GLN A 418 19.27 -0.91 -9.60
C GLN A 418 18.73 -2.26 -10.12
N ALA A 419 17.51 -2.64 -9.74
CA ALA A 419 16.86 -3.87 -10.17
C ALA A 419 16.19 -3.77 -11.55
N LEU A 420 16.19 -2.59 -12.20
CA LEU A 420 15.59 -2.40 -13.52
C LEU A 420 16.22 -3.33 -14.57
N GLU A 421 15.37 -4.16 -15.16
CA GLU A 421 15.68 -5.01 -16.30
C GLU A 421 15.18 -4.42 -17.62
N THR A 422 14.05 -3.71 -17.58
CA THR A 422 13.38 -3.12 -18.74
C THR A 422 13.04 -1.66 -18.48
N ILE A 423 13.43 -0.80 -19.41
CA ILE A 423 13.03 0.61 -19.45
C ILE A 423 12.45 0.88 -20.83
N ASP A 424 11.17 1.22 -20.89
CA ASP A 424 10.50 1.70 -22.10
C ASP A 424 9.99 3.13 -21.89
N LEU A 425 10.63 4.06 -22.58
CA LEU A 425 10.31 5.49 -22.61
C LEU A 425 10.00 5.94 -24.05
N GLY A 426 9.70 5.00 -24.95
CA GLY A 426 9.51 5.31 -26.37
C GLY A 426 8.24 6.12 -26.63
N ASN A 427 8.15 6.78 -27.78
CA ASN A 427 6.98 7.58 -28.20
C ASN A 427 6.62 8.69 -27.19
N ASN A 428 7.62 9.44 -26.74
CA ASN A 428 7.44 10.61 -25.89
C ASN A 428 8.06 11.84 -26.56
N SER A 429 8.10 12.96 -25.86
CA SER A 429 8.72 14.22 -26.29
C SER A 429 10.00 14.52 -25.49
N LEU A 430 10.65 13.50 -24.91
CA LEU A 430 11.85 13.68 -24.09
C LEU A 430 13.00 14.25 -24.91
N GLU A 431 13.74 15.19 -24.34
CA GLU A 431 14.80 15.93 -25.01
C GLU A 431 16.11 15.94 -24.21
N GLY A 432 17.11 16.69 -24.70
CA GLY A 432 18.45 16.73 -24.11
C GLY A 432 19.31 15.52 -24.49
N SER A 433 20.41 15.31 -23.76
CA SER A 433 21.32 14.18 -23.98
C SER A 433 20.84 12.91 -23.28
N ILE A 434 21.08 11.74 -23.87
CA ILE A 434 20.83 10.45 -23.19
C ILE A 434 21.80 10.32 -22.00
N PRO A 435 21.30 10.16 -20.76
CA PRO A 435 22.16 10.05 -19.57
C PRO A 435 23.02 8.78 -19.56
N ASP A 436 24.27 8.90 -19.10
CA ASP A 436 25.24 7.79 -19.07
C ASP A 436 24.90 6.70 -18.04
N PHE A 437 24.13 7.03 -17.00
CA PHE A 437 23.76 6.06 -15.95
C PHE A 437 22.93 4.89 -16.49
N LEU A 438 22.14 5.10 -17.56
CA LEU A 438 21.32 4.05 -18.18
C LEU A 438 22.17 2.86 -18.63
N GLY A 439 23.36 3.12 -19.18
CA GLY A 439 24.29 2.05 -19.59
C GLY A 439 25.02 1.36 -18.42
N LYS A 440 24.94 1.94 -17.21
CA LYS A 440 25.59 1.48 -15.98
C LYS A 440 24.65 0.72 -15.04
N LEU A 441 23.34 0.73 -15.28
CA LEU A 441 22.38 -0.04 -14.50
C LEU A 441 22.75 -1.54 -14.57
N PRO A 442 22.91 -2.21 -13.42
CA PRO A 442 23.55 -3.53 -13.38
C PRO A 442 22.69 -4.64 -13.98
N SER A 443 21.36 -4.48 -13.90
CA SER A 443 20.37 -5.49 -14.29
C SER A 443 19.73 -5.21 -15.65
N LEU A 444 20.02 -4.06 -16.28
CA LEU A 444 19.32 -3.60 -17.47
C LEU A 444 19.60 -4.51 -18.68
N LYS A 445 18.53 -4.96 -19.33
CA LYS A 445 18.54 -5.83 -20.51
C LYS A 445 17.89 -5.16 -21.72
N LEU A 446 16.81 -4.41 -21.50
CA LEU A 446 16.03 -3.77 -22.57
C LEU A 446 15.90 -2.27 -22.29
N LEU A 447 16.29 -1.44 -23.26
CA LEU A 447 16.20 0.01 -23.19
C LEU A 447 15.55 0.57 -24.46
N ASN A 448 14.32 1.05 -24.38
CA ASN A 448 13.65 1.70 -25.49
C ASN A 448 13.53 3.21 -25.24
N LEU A 449 14.22 3.99 -26.07
CA LEU A 449 14.19 5.46 -26.11
C LEU A 449 13.73 5.96 -27.49
N SER A 450 13.11 5.09 -28.29
CA SER A 450 12.73 5.41 -29.67
C SER A 450 11.63 6.48 -29.73
N TYR A 451 11.58 7.23 -30.84
CA TYR A 451 10.56 8.26 -31.07
C TYR A 451 10.48 9.28 -29.93
N ASN A 452 11.59 9.98 -29.71
CA ASN A 452 11.76 11.08 -28.77
C ASN A 452 12.53 12.22 -29.47
N ASN A 453 12.88 13.26 -28.73
CA ASN A 453 13.66 14.41 -29.19
C ASN A 453 15.09 14.43 -28.60
N PHE A 454 15.65 13.28 -28.24
CA PHE A 454 17.02 13.21 -27.72
C PHE A 454 18.03 13.72 -28.75
N SER A 455 19.09 14.33 -28.25
CA SER A 455 20.14 15.00 -29.04
C SER A 455 21.55 14.65 -28.54
N GLY A 456 22.55 14.91 -29.37
CA GLY A 456 23.95 14.66 -29.01
C GLY A 456 24.41 13.22 -29.29
N GLU A 457 25.44 12.77 -28.59
CA GLU A 457 26.04 11.44 -28.80
C GLU A 457 25.38 10.37 -27.90
N VAL A 458 25.25 9.15 -28.41
CA VAL A 458 24.80 8.00 -27.61
C VAL A 458 25.93 7.57 -26.67
N PRO A 459 25.71 7.48 -25.34
CA PRO A 459 26.74 7.10 -24.38
C PRO A 459 27.44 5.77 -24.70
N GLN A 460 28.76 5.74 -24.48
CA GLN A 460 29.54 4.51 -24.67
C GLN A 460 29.17 3.42 -23.67
N SER A 461 28.67 3.78 -22.49
CA SER A 461 28.11 2.85 -21.51
C SER A 461 26.94 2.04 -22.08
N ILE A 462 26.14 2.60 -22.99
CA ILE A 462 25.05 1.90 -23.67
C ILE A 462 25.59 1.11 -24.86
N THR A 463 26.31 1.78 -25.77
CA THR A 463 26.73 1.17 -27.06
C THR A 463 27.77 0.05 -26.91
N LYS A 464 28.58 0.06 -25.85
CA LYS A 464 29.58 -1.00 -25.58
C LYS A 464 29.06 -2.09 -24.65
N ASN A 465 27.93 -1.88 -23.97
CA ASN A 465 27.37 -2.87 -23.06
C ASN A 465 26.59 -3.93 -23.84
N LYS A 466 27.21 -5.10 -24.00
CA LYS A 466 26.64 -6.23 -24.76
C LYS A 466 25.40 -6.87 -24.13
N LYS A 467 25.07 -6.54 -22.87
CA LYS A 467 23.89 -7.07 -22.18
C LYS A 467 22.63 -6.28 -22.51
N ILE A 468 22.78 -4.99 -22.86
CA ILE A 468 21.67 -4.09 -23.13
C ILE A 468 21.31 -4.16 -24.61
N LYS A 469 20.06 -4.54 -24.92
CA LYS A 469 19.44 -4.29 -26.21
C LYS A 469 18.76 -2.93 -26.15
N TYR A 470 19.18 -2.00 -27.01
CA TYR A 470 18.65 -0.65 -27.01
C TYR A 470 17.97 -0.26 -28.34
N GLN A 471 16.94 0.57 -28.26
CA GLN A 471 16.23 1.18 -29.39
C GLN A 471 16.25 2.71 -29.24
N ILE A 472 16.75 3.40 -30.26
CA ILE A 472 16.90 4.87 -30.28
C ILE A 472 16.45 5.51 -31.60
N ASN A 473 15.87 4.71 -32.50
CA ASN A 473 15.33 5.20 -33.77
C ASN A 473 14.27 6.27 -33.54
N GLY A 474 14.10 7.18 -34.50
CA GLY A 474 13.11 8.25 -34.37
C GLY A 474 13.54 9.42 -33.46
N ASN A 475 14.83 9.53 -33.13
CA ASN A 475 15.44 10.72 -32.51
C ASN A 475 16.31 11.46 -33.55
N PRO A 476 15.80 12.51 -34.23
CA PRO A 476 16.47 13.11 -35.39
C PRO A 476 17.84 13.74 -35.08
N SER A 477 18.03 14.19 -33.84
CA SER A 477 19.21 14.94 -33.40
C SER A 477 20.29 14.07 -32.74
N LEU A 478 20.11 12.75 -32.71
CA LEU A 478 21.12 11.82 -32.20
C LEU A 478 22.21 11.55 -33.24
N HIS A 479 23.46 11.69 -32.82
CA HIS A 479 24.63 11.34 -33.60
C HIS A 479 25.16 9.98 -33.16
N HIS A 480 25.14 9.02 -34.09
CA HIS A 480 25.92 7.82 -33.90
C HIS A 480 27.40 8.18 -33.94
N HIS A 481 28.14 7.70 -32.93
CA HIS A 481 29.59 7.81 -32.85
C HIS A 481 30.21 7.14 -34.10
N LYS A 482 30.33 7.87 -35.21
CA LYS A 482 31.27 7.51 -36.27
C LYS A 482 32.62 7.75 -35.63
N GLY A 483 33.29 6.68 -35.23
CA GLY A 483 34.68 6.75 -34.79
C GLY A 483 35.43 7.61 -35.79
N LYS A 484 35.92 8.78 -35.35
CA LYS A 484 36.76 9.61 -36.20
C LYS A 484 37.96 8.74 -36.53
N ASN A 485 38.05 8.25 -37.77
CA ASN A 485 39.24 7.61 -38.29
C ASN A 485 40.36 8.65 -38.35
N LEU A 486 40.97 8.93 -37.19
CA LEU A 486 42.10 9.83 -37.04
C LEU A 486 43.28 9.34 -37.90
N GLY A 487 43.34 8.04 -38.20
CA GLY A 487 44.30 7.45 -39.13
C GLY A 487 44.22 7.97 -40.57
N LEU A 488 43.04 8.42 -41.06
CA LEU A 488 42.91 8.92 -42.45
C LEU A 488 43.46 10.35 -42.60
N ILE A 489 43.37 11.17 -41.53
CA ILE A 489 43.86 12.55 -41.52
C ILE A 489 45.39 12.58 -41.38
N ILE A 490 45.99 11.65 -40.62
CA ILE A 490 47.45 11.52 -40.51
C ILE A 490 48.05 10.94 -41.81
N GLY A 491 47.35 10.00 -42.46
CA GLY A 491 47.77 9.44 -43.75
C GLY A 491 47.81 10.47 -44.90
N LEU A 492 46.86 11.42 -44.94
CA LEU A 492 46.80 12.45 -45.98
C LEU A 492 47.76 13.63 -45.74
N THR A 493 48.08 13.95 -44.48
CA THR A 493 48.96 15.10 -44.15
C THR A 493 50.45 14.76 -44.16
N ILE A 494 50.84 13.50 -43.88
CA ILE A 494 52.25 13.08 -43.88
C ILE A 494 52.60 12.26 -45.13
N GLY A 495 51.66 11.52 -45.71
CA GLY A 495 51.92 10.65 -46.87
C GLY A 495 52.17 11.41 -48.18
N ILE A 496 51.45 12.52 -48.41
CA ILE A 496 51.58 13.31 -49.65
C ILE A 496 52.93 14.05 -49.73
N PRO A 497 53.41 14.72 -48.66
CA PRO A 497 54.73 15.36 -48.69
C PRO A 497 55.88 14.35 -48.85
N VAL A 498 55.83 13.22 -48.14
CA VAL A 498 56.89 12.19 -48.20
C VAL A 498 56.91 11.49 -49.56
N GLY A 499 55.73 11.20 -50.14
CA GLY A 499 55.63 10.66 -51.49
C GLY A 499 56.20 11.61 -52.56
N LEU A 500 55.91 12.91 -52.45
CA LEU A 500 56.45 13.91 -53.38
C LEU A 500 57.98 14.08 -53.25
N ILE A 501 58.52 14.04 -52.01
CA ILE A 501 59.97 14.11 -51.77
C ILE A 501 60.69 12.90 -52.37
N LEU A 502 60.13 11.69 -52.23
CA LEU A 502 60.71 10.48 -52.80
C LEU A 502 60.68 10.47 -54.34
N VAL A 503 59.61 11.00 -54.94
CA VAL A 503 59.53 11.17 -56.41
C VAL A 503 60.55 12.20 -56.90
N PHE A 504 60.71 13.33 -56.21
CA PHE A 504 61.75 14.31 -56.55
C PHE A 504 63.16 13.75 -56.40
N ALA A 505 63.43 12.97 -55.34
CA ALA A 505 64.72 12.30 -55.15
C ALA A 505 64.99 11.25 -56.25
N LEU A 506 63.97 10.50 -56.68
CA LEU A 506 64.08 9.53 -57.77
C LEU A 506 64.36 10.23 -59.11
N VAL A 507 63.65 11.31 -59.43
CA VAL A 507 63.87 12.11 -60.65
C VAL A 507 65.26 12.77 -60.62
N TYR A 508 65.71 13.26 -59.47
CA TYR A 508 67.07 13.79 -59.29
C TYR A 508 68.15 12.73 -59.55
N PHE A 509 67.96 11.51 -59.04
CA PHE A 509 68.91 10.41 -59.26
C PHE A 509 68.89 9.87 -60.69
N LEU A 510 67.74 9.89 -61.37
CA LEU A 510 67.62 9.44 -62.76
C LEU A 510 68.17 10.45 -63.78
N THR A 511 68.26 11.74 -63.43
CA THR A 511 68.84 12.78 -64.31
C THR A 511 70.38 12.91 -64.19
N ARG A 512 71.00 12.31 -63.17
CA ARG A 512 72.46 12.26 -63.01
C ARG A 512 73.03 10.88 -63.32
N LYS A 513 73.05 10.50 -64.60
CA LYS A 513 73.97 9.45 -65.07
C LYS A 513 74.58 9.77 -66.42
N LYS A 514 75.91 9.95 -66.42
CA LYS A 514 76.93 9.32 -67.30
C LYS A 514 78.32 9.98 -67.08
N PRO A 515 79.46 9.36 -67.46
CA PRO A 515 79.95 8.00 -67.15
C PRO A 515 81.46 8.01 -66.77
N MET A 516 82.11 6.83 -66.76
CA MET A 516 83.58 6.51 -66.69
C MET A 516 84.07 6.03 -65.31
N SER A 517 84.43 4.75 -65.15
CA SER A 517 85.71 4.06 -65.51
C SER A 517 86.83 4.45 -64.54
N GLY A 518 87.55 3.59 -63.83
CA GLY A 518 87.65 2.13 -63.72
C GLY A 518 88.85 1.80 -62.80
N HIS A 519 89.12 0.50 -62.62
CA HIS A 519 90.34 -0.17 -62.11
C HIS A 519 90.53 -0.51 -60.62
N GLY A 520 90.74 -1.82 -60.39
CA GLY A 520 91.61 -2.44 -59.38
C GLY A 520 91.00 -2.67 -57.99
N GLN A 521 91.23 -3.77 -57.26
CA GLN A 521 91.88 -5.06 -57.52
C GLN A 521 91.49 -6.00 -56.35
N VAL A 522 91.53 -7.30 -56.64
CA VAL A 522 91.31 -8.51 -55.82
C VAL A 522 91.92 -8.50 -54.40
N THR A 523 91.24 -9.07 -53.39
CA THR A 523 91.78 -10.08 -52.42
C THR A 523 90.64 -10.81 -51.67
N ILE A 524 90.94 -12.08 -51.35
CA ILE A 524 90.14 -13.22 -50.89
C ILE A 524 89.88 -13.19 -49.37
N GLY A 525 88.77 -13.79 -48.90
CA GLY A 525 88.62 -14.18 -47.48
C GLY A 525 87.27 -14.83 -47.13
N LEU A 526 87.29 -16.15 -46.94
CA LEU A 526 86.20 -17.00 -46.43
C LEU A 526 86.11 -16.97 -44.88
N GLY A 527 84.92 -17.24 -44.32
CA GLY A 527 84.69 -17.66 -42.92
C GLY A 527 83.43 -17.02 -42.32
N MET A 528 82.30 -17.70 -42.18
CA MET A 528 81.89 -18.67 -41.14
C MET A 528 81.83 -18.14 -39.69
N SER A 529 80.59 -18.14 -39.18
CA SER A 529 80.11 -18.70 -37.90
C SER A 529 80.37 -18.02 -36.54
N GLN A 530 79.24 -17.77 -35.86
CA GLN A 530 78.88 -17.94 -34.44
C GLN A 530 79.79 -17.42 -33.30
N GLY A 531 79.15 -16.85 -32.28
CA GLY A 531 79.68 -16.82 -30.91
C GLY A 531 78.92 -15.91 -29.95
N ASN A 532 78.27 -16.52 -28.96
CA ASN A 532 77.59 -15.95 -27.80
C ASN A 532 78.58 -15.51 -26.69
N GLY A 533 78.13 -14.70 -25.72
CA GLY A 533 78.71 -14.58 -24.36
C GLY A 533 78.88 -13.12 -23.87
N THR A 534 77.98 -12.58 -23.06
CA THR A 534 77.91 -12.55 -21.57
C THR A 534 78.88 -11.60 -20.83
N ALA A 535 78.23 -10.66 -20.11
CA ALA A 535 78.43 -10.24 -18.71
C ALA A 535 79.43 -9.12 -18.28
N GLN A 536 78.86 -8.27 -17.39
CA GLN A 536 79.43 -7.48 -16.28
C GLN A 536 80.06 -6.08 -16.51
N GLY A 537 79.60 -5.11 -15.69
CA GLY A 537 80.29 -3.87 -15.35
C GLY A 537 79.37 -2.72 -14.87
N LYS A 538 79.36 -2.45 -13.55
CA LYS A 538 78.80 -1.26 -12.83
C LYS A 538 79.68 0.00 -13.05
N PRO A 539 79.36 1.27 -12.62
CA PRO A 539 78.77 1.65 -11.31
C PRO A 539 77.82 2.89 -11.22
N GLN A 540 77.20 2.99 -10.03
CA GLN A 540 76.75 4.14 -9.21
C GLN A 540 76.28 5.49 -9.82
N GLU A 541 75.14 5.97 -9.34
CA GLU A 541 75.11 7.19 -8.48
C GLU A 541 73.89 7.19 -7.53
N GLU A 542 74.09 7.83 -6.39
CA GLU A 542 73.25 7.86 -5.18
C GLU A 542 72.16 8.92 -5.23
N ASN A 543 71.04 8.69 -4.53
CA ASN A 543 70.62 9.59 -3.46
C ASN A 543 69.55 8.95 -2.54
N ILE A 544 70.07 8.52 -1.38
CA ILE A 544 69.60 8.77 -0.02
C ILE A 544 68.10 8.66 0.32
N SER A 545 67.91 7.71 1.24
CA SER A 545 66.82 7.32 2.12
C SER A 545 66.38 8.35 3.18
N VAL A 546 65.12 8.23 3.64
CA VAL A 546 64.70 8.21 5.07
C VAL A 546 63.45 7.29 5.15
N SER A 547 63.60 5.99 5.44
CA SER A 547 63.34 5.28 6.73
C SER A 547 61.95 5.55 7.34
N ALA A 548 61.02 4.58 7.29
CA ALA A 548 60.82 3.44 8.24
C ALA A 548 60.08 3.87 9.52
N SER A 549 59.02 3.19 9.96
CA SER A 549 59.07 1.85 10.57
C SER A 549 57.63 1.40 10.93
N THR A 550 57.21 0.21 10.46
CA THR A 550 57.02 -1.08 11.19
C THR A 550 55.65 -1.25 11.86
N GLU A 551 54.84 -2.18 11.36
CA GLU A 551 54.54 -3.53 11.92
C GLU A 551 53.47 -3.46 13.02
N GLY A 552 52.48 -4.34 13.13
CA GLY A 552 52.17 -5.58 12.44
C GLY A 552 51.01 -6.25 13.19
N LEU A 553 50.27 -7.09 12.47
CA LEU A 553 49.55 -8.31 12.91
C LEU A 553 49.24 -8.49 14.41
N ILE A 554 47.98 -8.84 14.72
CA ILE A 554 47.60 -9.92 15.67
C ILE A 554 46.12 -10.33 15.42
N LYS A 555 45.86 -11.66 15.40
CA LYS A 555 44.55 -12.34 15.44
C LYS A 555 43.83 -12.12 16.78
N PRO A 556 42.56 -12.55 16.92
CA PRO A 556 42.31 -13.50 18.00
C PRO A 556 41.41 -14.70 17.66
N SER A 557 41.56 -15.71 18.52
CA SER A 557 40.98 -17.04 18.57
C SER A 557 39.76 -17.14 19.49
N GLN A 558 39.10 -18.32 19.42
CA GLN A 558 38.10 -18.90 20.33
C GLN A 558 38.47 -18.78 21.84
N THR A 559 37.56 -18.92 22.83
CA THR A 559 36.86 -20.17 23.24
C THR A 559 35.82 -19.92 24.38
N ASN A 560 34.69 -20.68 24.37
CA ASN A 560 33.94 -21.40 25.44
C ASN A 560 33.65 -20.78 26.84
N GLN A 561 32.68 -21.17 27.67
CA GLN A 561 31.41 -21.95 27.73
C GLN A 561 30.91 -21.86 29.21
N ASN A 562 29.59 -22.02 29.45
CA ASN A 562 28.90 -22.71 30.58
C ASN A 562 27.42 -22.23 30.59
N VAL A 563 26.37 -23.01 30.28
CA VAL A 563 25.78 -24.28 30.78
C VAL A 563 24.93 -24.14 32.06
N MET A 564 23.61 -24.38 31.92
CA MET A 564 22.68 -25.19 32.76
C MET A 564 21.26 -25.07 32.15
N ALA A 565 20.29 -25.99 32.19
CA ALA A 565 20.13 -27.45 32.20
C ALA A 565 18.58 -27.70 32.09
N MET A 566 18.14 -28.73 31.36
CA MET A 566 16.73 -29.20 31.26
C MET A 566 16.30 -30.06 32.46
N PRO A 567 15.01 -30.47 32.58
CA PRO A 567 14.59 -31.83 32.15
C PRO A 567 13.18 -31.90 31.46
N THR A 568 12.99 -32.58 30.32
CA THR A 568 12.42 -33.95 30.05
C THR A 568 10.99 -34.21 30.57
N GLY A 569 10.02 -34.89 29.92
CA GLY A 569 9.86 -35.72 28.69
C GLY A 569 8.37 -35.64 28.23
N GLU A 570 7.82 -36.34 27.23
CA GLU A 570 7.98 -37.71 26.75
C GLU A 570 7.64 -37.85 25.24
N ASN A 571 8.19 -38.92 24.65
CA ASN A 571 8.00 -39.40 23.28
C ASN A 571 6.64 -40.09 23.06
N VAL A 572 6.08 -39.98 21.84
CA VAL A 572 5.54 -41.14 21.11
C VAL A 572 5.85 -40.98 19.61
N SER A 573 6.52 -41.98 19.04
CA SER A 573 6.74 -42.18 17.61
C SER A 573 5.75 -43.20 17.04
N TRP A 574 5.63 -43.24 15.70
CA TRP A 574 5.57 -44.38 14.76
C TRP A 574 4.88 -43.89 13.47
N ALA A 575 5.63 -43.70 12.37
CA ALA A 575 5.72 -44.60 11.19
C ALA A 575 4.39 -44.72 10.42
N GLY A 576 4.26 -44.51 9.10
CA GLY A 576 5.18 -44.26 8.00
C GLY A 576 4.41 -44.51 6.69
N ASN A 577 4.77 -43.87 5.59
CA ASN A 577 4.95 -44.51 4.28
C ASN A 577 5.27 -43.49 3.18
N ALA A 578 6.37 -43.77 2.48
CA ALA A 578 6.76 -43.14 1.24
C ALA A 578 6.06 -43.83 0.06
N GLY A 579 5.65 -43.05 -0.94
CA GLY A 579 5.24 -43.52 -2.26
C GLY A 579 5.81 -42.60 -3.33
N ASN A 580 6.87 -43.07 -4.00
CA ASN A 580 7.50 -42.44 -5.16
C ASN A 580 6.58 -42.44 -6.39
N GLY A 581 6.64 -41.37 -7.19
CA GLY A 581 6.10 -41.33 -8.54
C GLY A 581 6.70 -40.18 -9.35
N HIS A 582 7.80 -40.44 -10.06
CA HIS A 582 8.30 -39.61 -11.16
C HIS A 582 7.45 -39.86 -12.42
N ILE A 583 7.21 -38.83 -13.26
CA ILE A 583 7.45 -38.77 -14.72
C ILE A 583 7.11 -37.33 -15.23
N ASN A 584 8.17 -36.64 -15.69
CA ASN A 584 8.38 -35.63 -16.76
C ASN A 584 7.30 -34.67 -17.36
N PRO A 585 7.75 -33.56 -18.02
CA PRO A 585 7.00 -32.30 -18.21
C PRO A 585 6.61 -31.91 -19.66
N MET A 586 5.84 -30.80 -19.77
CA MET A 586 5.53 -29.91 -20.94
C MET A 586 4.44 -30.37 -21.94
N PRO A 587 3.77 -29.46 -22.73
CA PRO A 587 4.10 -28.06 -23.07
C PRO A 587 2.92 -27.03 -23.07
N ALA A 588 3.24 -25.81 -23.51
CA ALA A 588 2.40 -24.61 -23.64
C ALA A 588 1.45 -24.60 -24.86
N GLY A 589 0.36 -23.83 -24.70
CA GLY A 589 -0.30 -23.01 -25.74
C GLY A 589 -1.38 -23.68 -26.60
N GLU A 590 -2.63 -23.22 -26.49
CA GLU A 590 -3.47 -22.83 -27.64
C GLU A 590 -4.80 -22.17 -27.21
N HIS A 591 -5.30 -21.31 -28.09
CA HIS A 591 -6.42 -20.39 -27.93
C HIS A 591 -7.78 -20.97 -28.41
N ILE A 592 -8.87 -20.31 -27.99
CA ILE A 592 -10.24 -20.17 -28.60
C ILE A 592 -11.23 -21.35 -28.34
N PRO A 593 -12.58 -21.19 -28.21
CA PRO A 593 -13.47 -20.01 -28.26
C PRO A 593 -14.42 -19.78 -27.05
N VAL A 594 -14.94 -18.55 -27.04
CA VAL A 594 -16.20 -18.11 -26.40
C VAL A 594 -17.39 -18.93 -26.92
N SER A 595 -18.23 -19.43 -26.02
CA SER A 595 -19.60 -19.88 -26.32
C SER A 595 -20.57 -19.38 -25.26
N THR A 596 -21.58 -18.67 -25.74
CA THR A 596 -22.75 -18.08 -25.10
C THR A 596 -23.73 -19.14 -24.57
N GLY A 597 -24.31 -18.92 -23.38
CA GLY A 597 -25.55 -19.60 -22.94
C GLY A 597 -25.71 -19.70 -21.42
N PRO A 598 -26.86 -19.31 -20.83
CA PRO A 598 -26.97 -18.96 -19.42
C PRO A 598 -27.18 -20.21 -18.54
N GLY A 599 -26.26 -20.43 -17.60
CA GLY A 599 -26.40 -21.41 -16.54
C GLY A 599 -26.48 -20.68 -15.20
N SER A 600 -27.68 -20.59 -14.65
CA SER A 600 -27.93 -20.23 -13.25
C SER A 600 -27.15 -21.18 -12.34
N ILE A 601 -26.16 -20.63 -11.63
CA ILE A 601 -25.54 -21.26 -10.47
C ILE A 601 -25.70 -20.28 -9.32
N ASN A 602 -26.64 -20.61 -8.43
CA ASN A 602 -26.79 -19.96 -7.14
C ASN A 602 -25.56 -20.31 -6.30
N HIS A 603 -24.76 -19.29 -5.96
CA HIS A 603 -23.85 -19.33 -4.81
C HIS A 603 -24.32 -18.27 -3.80
N PRO A 604 -24.42 -18.62 -2.50
CA PRO A 604 -24.79 -17.67 -1.47
C PRO A 604 -23.55 -16.85 -1.09
N SER A 605 -23.41 -15.66 -1.68
CA SER A 605 -22.57 -14.61 -1.11
C SER A 605 -23.44 -13.82 -0.14
N GLU A 606 -23.49 -14.26 1.12
CA GLU A 606 -24.16 -13.51 2.18
C GLU A 606 -23.21 -12.43 2.70
N VAL A 607 -23.33 -11.29 2.03
CA VAL A 607 -22.88 -9.94 2.40
C VAL A 607 -23.58 -9.54 3.72
N PRO A 608 -22.96 -8.77 4.63
CA PRO A 608 -23.70 -8.09 5.68
C PRO A 608 -24.72 -7.16 5.02
N ALA A 609 -26.02 -7.41 5.21
CA ALA A 609 -27.10 -6.71 4.53
C ALA A 609 -26.85 -5.20 4.43
N GLY A 610 -26.86 -4.67 3.20
CA GLY A 610 -26.79 -3.24 2.90
C GLY A 610 -27.89 -2.48 3.63
N ILE A 611 -27.62 -1.21 3.93
CA ILE A 611 -28.57 -0.30 4.59
C ILE A 611 -29.80 -0.15 3.69
N ASP A 612 -31.00 -0.52 4.15
CA ASP A 612 -32.24 -0.34 3.41
C ASP A 612 -32.54 1.17 3.22
N ARG A 613 -33.17 1.52 2.11
CA ARG A 613 -33.57 2.90 1.79
C ARG A 613 -34.52 3.48 2.85
N ALA A 614 -35.39 2.65 3.43
CA ALA A 614 -36.25 3.03 4.54
C ALA A 614 -35.48 3.18 5.87
N GLU A 615 -34.41 2.40 6.06
CA GLU A 615 -33.50 2.56 7.18
C GLU A 615 -32.76 3.90 7.07
N LEU A 616 -32.10 4.20 5.93
CA LEU A 616 -31.36 5.46 5.78
C LEU A 616 -32.22 6.73 5.99
N ASP A 617 -33.49 6.70 5.54
CA ASP A 617 -34.48 7.78 5.71
C ASP A 617 -34.85 8.07 7.18
N GLU A 618 -34.65 7.13 8.11
CA GLU A 618 -34.94 7.31 9.53
C GLU A 618 -33.75 7.98 10.27
N LEU A 619 -32.48 7.88 9.81
CA LEU A 619 -31.32 8.57 10.46
C LEU A 619 -31.52 10.04 10.24
N ILE A 620 -31.88 10.30 9.00
CA ILE A 620 -32.18 11.58 8.43
C ILE A 620 -33.31 12.26 9.22
N ARG A 621 -34.30 11.50 9.70
CA ARG A 621 -35.40 12.05 10.49
C ARG A 621 -35.03 12.31 11.94
N LEU A 622 -34.17 11.49 12.55
CA LEU A 622 -33.75 11.63 13.96
C LEU A 622 -32.63 12.67 14.14
N GLN A 623 -31.74 12.83 13.15
CA GLN A 623 -30.78 13.93 13.06
C GLN A 623 -31.46 15.30 12.90
N HIS A 624 -32.61 15.34 12.23
CA HIS A 624 -33.47 16.53 12.15
C HIS A 624 -34.58 16.52 13.22
N GLY A 625 -34.19 16.67 14.49
CA GLY A 625 -35.12 16.79 15.61
C GLY A 625 -36.30 17.74 15.34
N ASN A 626 -37.51 17.22 15.60
CA ASN A 626 -38.81 17.91 15.55
C ASN A 626 -38.76 19.38 16.03
N MET A 627 -38.91 20.34 15.11
CA MET A 627 -39.61 21.58 15.41
C MET A 627 -41.08 21.44 15.01
N GLY A 628 -41.90 20.92 15.94
CA GLY A 628 -43.34 21.13 15.92
C GLY A 628 -43.69 22.56 16.35
N PRO A 629 -44.77 23.16 15.82
CA PRO A 629 -45.06 24.57 16.02
C PRO A 629 -45.74 24.80 17.37
N HIS A 630 -45.00 25.29 18.37
CA HIS A 630 -45.65 25.96 19.50
C HIS A 630 -45.99 27.40 19.11
N GLY A 631 -47.30 27.60 18.97
CA GLY A 631 -47.92 28.82 18.50
C GLY A 631 -47.81 30.01 19.46
N ARG A 632 -48.01 31.18 18.85
CA ARG A 632 -48.37 32.43 19.50
C ARG A 632 -49.59 32.24 20.43
N ALA A 633 -49.42 32.58 21.70
CA ALA A 633 -50.33 33.38 22.52
C ALA A 633 -49.59 33.79 23.79
#